data_AF-A0A835X229-F1
#
_entry.id   AF-A0A835X229-F1
#
_cell.length_a   1.000
_cell.length_b   1.000
_cell.length_c   1.000
_cell.angle_alpha   90.00
_cell.angle_beta   90.00
_cell.angle_gamma   90.00
#
_symmetry.space_group_name_H-M   'P 1'
#
loop_
_entity.id
_entity.type
_entity.pdbx_description
1 polymer ?
#
loop_
_entity_poly.entity_id
_entity_poly.type
_entity_poly.pdbx_seq_one_letter_code
_entity_poly.pdbx_strand_id
1 'polypeptide(L)'
;MRGFGLNAKVSSSIPKNPIDLKNQVVESASKRFDSDDPFVIISNMGDPMIPFVAGMLNTASEITNVLLCGGTQMAAVLAFGKQIGFNENNTAIGTTCYITNDKTANFIQIVNQLADIPILAVDPKLENSKFEGLRAFSQGFAKEGVGAGGSIIASKLKTGVDSHKLLELIEKEYARVFT
;
A
#
# COMPACT_ATOMS: atom_id res chain seq x y z
N MET A 1 -1.21 11.75 -6.03
CA MET A 1 -2.35 11.21 -6.82
C MET A 1 -3.27 12.30 -7.33
N ARG A 2 -3.92 13.13 -6.49
CA ARG A 2 -4.76 14.24 -7.01
C ARG A 2 -4.00 15.25 -7.86
N GLY A 3 -2.79 15.62 -7.45
CA GLY A 3 -1.91 16.46 -8.29
C GLY A 3 -1.56 15.82 -9.64
N PHE A 4 -1.74 14.50 -9.80
CA PHE A 4 -1.60 13.79 -11.08
C PHE A 4 -2.94 13.57 -11.79
N GLY A 5 -3.99 14.31 -11.42
CA GLY A 5 -5.32 14.22 -12.06
C GLY A 5 -6.17 12.98 -11.66
N LEU A 6 -5.74 12.19 -10.67
CA LEU A 6 -6.45 10.96 -10.30
C LEU A 6 -7.50 11.20 -9.22
N ASN A 7 -8.72 10.70 -9.45
CA ASN A 7 -9.80 10.70 -8.45
C ASN A 7 -9.63 9.55 -7.43
N ALA A 8 -8.57 9.63 -6.63
CA ALA A 8 -8.20 8.62 -5.66
C ALA A 8 -8.91 8.80 -4.31
N LYS A 9 -9.43 7.69 -3.77
CA LYS A 9 -9.87 7.53 -2.38
C LYS A 9 -8.87 6.64 -1.66
N VAL A 10 -8.17 7.21 -0.68
CA VAL A 10 -7.11 6.52 0.06
C VAL A 10 -7.67 5.79 1.30
N SER A 11 -7.08 4.64 1.63
CA SER A 11 -7.45 3.89 2.83
C SER A 11 -6.98 4.63 4.10
N SER A 12 -7.24 4.02 5.26
CA SER A 12 -6.89 4.55 6.57
C SER A 12 -6.56 3.42 7.53
N SER A 13 -5.60 3.67 8.42
CA SER A 13 -5.22 2.78 9.53
C SER A 13 -6.18 2.83 10.71
N ILE A 14 -7.28 3.58 10.60
CA ILE A 14 -8.36 3.65 11.59
C ILE A 14 -9.70 3.33 10.93
N PRO A 15 -10.67 2.74 11.66
CA PRO A 15 -11.94 2.28 11.07
C PRO A 15 -12.73 3.42 10.43
N LYS A 16 -12.84 4.56 11.12
CA LYS A 16 -13.48 5.76 10.58
C LYS A 16 -12.46 6.58 9.79
N ASN A 17 -12.44 6.39 8.47
CA ASN A 17 -11.59 7.16 7.57
C ASN A 17 -12.01 8.64 7.56
N PRO A 18 -11.16 9.59 7.99
CA PRO A 18 -11.50 11.02 8.04
C PRO A 18 -11.35 11.66 6.65
N ILE A 19 -12.19 11.23 5.71
CA ILE A 19 -12.11 11.59 4.29
C ILE A 19 -12.20 13.11 4.10
N ASP A 20 -13.09 13.79 4.83
CA ASP A 20 -13.28 15.24 4.70
C ASP A 20 -12.01 16.02 5.09
N LEU A 21 -11.39 15.66 6.22
CA LEU A 21 -10.14 16.28 6.65
C LEU A 21 -9.01 16.03 5.64
N LYS A 22 -8.87 14.80 5.14
CA LYS A 22 -7.89 14.47 4.09
C LYS A 22 -8.11 15.31 2.83
N ASN A 23 -9.36 15.47 2.42
CA ASN A 23 -9.73 16.28 1.25
C ASN A 23 -9.38 17.75 1.45
N GLN A 24 -9.69 18.33 2.61
CA GLN A 24 -9.38 19.73 2.93
C GLN A 24 -7.88 20.01 2.93
N VAL A 25 -7.07 19.11 3.50
CA VAL A 25 -5.60 19.23 3.50
C VAL A 25 -5.06 19.19 2.07
N VAL A 26 -5.51 18.22 1.27
CA VAL A 26 -5.08 18.05 -0.13
C VAL A 26 -5.49 19.25 -0.98
N GLU A 27 -6.72 19.76 -0.82
CA GLU A 27 -7.21 20.93 -1.54
C GLU A 27 -6.41 22.19 -1.16
N SER A 28 -6.12 22.38 0.13
CA SER A 28 -5.30 23.48 0.60
C SER A 28 -3.88 23.41 0.03
N ALA A 29 -3.30 22.21 -0.04
CA ALA A 29 -1.99 22.00 -0.66
C ALA A 29 -1.99 22.33 -2.16
N SER A 30 -3.01 21.88 -2.89
CA SER A 30 -3.16 22.14 -4.33
C SER A 30 -3.30 23.62 -4.69
N LYS A 31 -3.77 24.48 -3.78
CA LYS A 31 -3.88 25.93 -4.02
C LYS A 31 -2.54 26.68 -3.90
N ARG A 32 -1.49 26.04 -3.39
CA ARG A 32 -0.19 26.70 -3.12
C ARG A 32 0.78 26.66 -4.30
N PHE A 33 0.49 25.87 -5.32
CA PHE A 33 1.35 25.70 -6.49
C PHE A 33 0.47 25.45 -7.72
N ASP A 34 0.96 25.82 -8.89
CA ASP A 34 0.30 25.59 -10.18
C ASP A 34 1.36 25.05 -11.15
N SER A 35 1.46 23.73 -11.23
CA SER A 35 2.46 23.04 -12.05
C SER A 35 2.07 21.58 -12.27
N ASP A 36 2.22 21.15 -13.51
CA ASP A 36 2.11 19.74 -13.92
C ASP A 36 3.46 18.99 -13.82
N ASP A 37 4.54 19.66 -13.39
CA ASP A 37 5.82 19.00 -13.17
C ASP A 37 5.68 17.97 -12.02
N PRO A 38 5.96 16.68 -12.30
CA PRO A 38 5.76 15.63 -11.31
C PRO A 38 6.62 15.81 -10.05
N PHE A 39 7.80 16.42 -10.16
CA PHE A 39 8.67 16.72 -9.02
C PHE A 39 8.14 17.89 -8.18
N VAL A 40 7.54 18.90 -8.82
CA VAL A 40 6.85 19.99 -8.12
C VAL A 40 5.63 19.46 -7.37
N ILE A 41 4.86 18.56 -7.99
CA ILE A 41 3.70 17.91 -7.34
C ILE A 41 4.14 17.10 -6.11
N ILE A 42 5.18 16.26 -6.24
CA ILE A 42 5.67 15.45 -5.11
C ILE A 42 6.25 16.30 -3.99
N SER A 43 7.02 17.34 -4.31
CA SER A 43 7.60 18.21 -3.27
C SER A 43 6.54 18.96 -2.46
N ASN A 44 5.37 19.26 -3.05
CA ASN A 44 4.30 20.00 -2.39
C ASN A 44 3.23 19.13 -1.71
N MET A 45 2.99 17.92 -2.22
CA MET A 45 1.85 17.08 -1.80
C MET A 45 2.24 15.64 -1.43
N GLY A 46 3.48 15.24 -1.68
CA GLY A 46 3.97 13.90 -1.39
C GLY A 46 4.65 13.80 -0.03
N ASP A 47 5.36 12.70 0.15
CA ASP A 47 6.28 12.47 1.26
C ASP A 47 7.60 11.90 0.68
N PRO A 48 8.72 11.91 1.43
CA PRO A 48 10.01 11.47 0.91
C PRO A 48 10.08 9.99 0.50
N MET A 49 9.20 9.13 1.02
CA MET A 49 9.20 7.72 0.66
C MET A 49 8.76 7.52 -0.79
N ILE A 50 7.80 8.31 -1.29
CA ILE A 50 7.28 8.19 -2.66
C ILE A 50 8.39 8.31 -3.72
N PRO A 51 9.16 9.41 -3.83
CA PRO A 51 10.19 9.53 -4.85
C PRO A 51 11.35 8.56 -4.62
N PHE A 52 11.67 8.22 -3.38
CA PHE A 52 12.70 7.24 -3.06
C PHE A 52 12.35 5.85 -3.60
N VAL A 53 11.15 5.35 -3.29
CA VAL A 53 10.69 4.03 -3.76
C VAL A 53 10.47 4.04 -5.27
N ALA A 54 9.95 5.12 -5.85
CA ALA A 54 9.78 5.22 -7.30
C ALA A 54 11.13 5.19 -8.05
N GLY A 55 12.18 5.84 -7.53
CA GLY A 55 13.52 5.75 -8.10
C GLY A 55 14.12 4.34 -8.01
N MET A 56 13.90 3.65 -6.89
CA MET A 56 14.27 2.23 -6.75
C MET A 56 13.50 1.36 -7.75
N LEU A 57 12.19 1.57 -7.88
CA LEU A 57 11.34 0.83 -8.82
C LEU A 57 11.82 1.04 -10.27
N ASN A 58 12.05 2.28 -10.68
CA ASN A 58 12.52 2.63 -12.02
C ASN A 58 13.77 1.80 -12.39
N THR A 59 14.80 1.82 -11.56
CA THR A 59 16.06 1.10 -11.85
C THR A 59 15.92 -0.41 -11.67
N ALA A 60 15.30 -0.87 -10.58
CA ALA A 60 15.28 -2.28 -10.23
C ALA A 60 14.38 -3.09 -11.17
N SER A 61 13.26 -2.53 -11.63
CA SER A 61 12.33 -3.20 -12.54
C SER A 61 12.93 -3.49 -13.93
N GLU A 62 13.96 -2.73 -14.35
CA GLU A 62 14.71 -3.05 -15.57
C GLU A 62 15.64 -4.26 -15.43
N ILE A 63 15.97 -4.65 -14.19
CA ILE A 63 16.96 -5.68 -13.88
C ILE A 63 16.30 -6.95 -13.33
N THR A 64 15.24 -6.81 -12.54
CA THR A 64 14.61 -7.90 -11.79
C THR A 64 13.14 -7.61 -11.47
N ASN A 65 12.44 -8.63 -10.99
CA ASN A 65 11.07 -8.50 -10.51
C ASN A 65 11.01 -7.70 -9.20
N VAL A 66 10.11 -6.73 -9.14
CA VAL A 66 9.87 -5.86 -7.99
C VAL A 66 8.46 -6.07 -7.45
N LEU A 67 8.37 -6.37 -6.16
CA LEU A 67 7.10 -6.39 -5.42
C LEU A 67 7.00 -5.11 -4.59
N LEU A 68 6.10 -4.21 -4.97
CA LEU A 68 5.76 -3.02 -4.18
C LEU A 68 4.88 -3.44 -2.99
N CYS A 69 5.46 -3.46 -1.79
CA CYS A 69 4.78 -3.98 -0.60
C CYS A 69 4.02 -2.88 0.15
N GLY A 70 2.71 -2.75 -0.07
CA GLY A 70 1.88 -1.80 0.64
C GLY A 70 0.53 -1.54 -0.03
N GLY A 71 -0.25 -0.63 0.57
CA GLY A 71 -1.61 -0.32 0.12
C GLY A 71 -1.66 0.91 -0.79
N THR A 72 -2.60 1.83 -0.53
CA THR A 72 -2.81 3.04 -1.34
C THR A 72 -1.58 3.95 -1.45
N GLN A 73 -0.59 3.80 -0.57
CA GLN A 73 0.71 4.46 -0.68
C GLN A 73 1.48 3.98 -1.92
N MET A 74 1.47 2.68 -2.21
CA MET A 74 2.14 2.12 -3.40
C MET A 74 1.45 2.55 -4.70
N ALA A 75 0.14 2.83 -4.66
CA ALA A 75 -0.54 3.47 -5.80
C ALA A 75 -0.02 4.91 -6.05
N ALA A 76 0.35 5.65 -4.99
CA ALA A 76 0.99 6.97 -5.16
C ALA A 76 2.42 6.85 -5.71
N VAL A 77 3.18 5.83 -5.28
CA VAL A 77 4.48 5.48 -5.86
C VAL A 77 4.34 5.19 -7.35
N LEU A 78 3.38 4.35 -7.77
CA LEU A 78 3.13 4.07 -9.18
C LEU A 78 2.69 5.31 -9.97
N ALA A 79 1.89 6.18 -9.38
CA ALA A 79 1.46 7.42 -10.04
C ALA A 79 2.65 8.32 -10.37
N PHE A 80 3.64 8.42 -9.48
CA PHE A 80 4.88 9.14 -9.76
C PHE A 80 5.83 8.33 -10.65
N GLY A 81 5.94 7.01 -10.43
CA GLY A 81 6.70 6.06 -11.25
C GLY A 81 6.32 6.12 -12.73
N LYS A 82 5.03 6.25 -13.04
CA LYS A 82 4.54 6.43 -14.41
C LYS A 82 5.09 7.67 -15.11
N GLN A 83 5.44 8.71 -14.36
CA GLN A 83 6.01 9.96 -14.89
C GLN A 83 7.51 9.86 -15.16
N ILE A 84 8.22 9.02 -14.40
CA ILE A 84 9.68 8.84 -14.52
C ILE A 84 10.09 7.54 -15.23
N GLY A 85 9.14 6.65 -15.49
CA GLY A 85 9.33 5.33 -16.11
C GLY A 85 9.51 4.20 -15.09
N PHE A 86 9.08 2.99 -15.47
CA PHE A 86 9.42 1.71 -14.85
C PHE A 86 8.95 0.57 -15.78
N ASN A 87 9.45 -0.64 -15.56
CA ASN A 87 9.04 -1.81 -16.33
C ASN A 87 7.82 -2.49 -15.69
N GLU A 88 6.64 -2.33 -16.30
CA GLU A 88 5.38 -2.93 -15.82
C GLU A 88 5.44 -4.46 -15.76
N ASN A 89 6.10 -5.12 -16.73
CA ASN A 89 6.17 -6.58 -16.81
C ASN A 89 6.92 -7.21 -15.62
N ASN A 90 7.82 -6.44 -15.01
CA ASN A 90 8.63 -6.86 -13.86
C ASN A 90 8.09 -6.26 -12.55
N THR A 91 6.86 -5.74 -12.52
CA THR A 91 6.31 -5.04 -11.36
C THR A 91 5.01 -5.66 -10.90
N ALA A 92 4.86 -5.84 -9.59
CA ALA A 92 3.59 -6.23 -8.96
C ALA A 92 3.40 -5.47 -7.64
N ILE A 93 2.16 -5.40 -7.14
CA ILE A 93 1.87 -4.91 -5.79
C ILE A 93 1.56 -6.10 -4.88
N GLY A 94 2.18 -6.11 -3.70
CA GLY A 94 1.86 -7.05 -2.62
C GLY A 94 1.19 -6.33 -1.46
N THR A 95 -0.04 -6.72 -1.12
CA THR A 95 -0.79 -6.12 -0.01
C THR A 95 -1.61 -7.15 0.77
N THR A 96 -2.38 -6.70 1.77
CA THR A 96 -3.32 -7.53 2.52
C THR A 96 -4.73 -7.47 1.93
N CYS A 97 -5.53 -8.50 2.19
CA CYS A 97 -6.95 -8.51 1.82
C CYS A 97 -7.74 -7.35 2.46
N TYR A 98 -7.26 -6.80 3.57
CA TYR A 98 -7.87 -5.67 4.25
C TYR A 98 -7.82 -4.38 3.43
N ILE A 99 -6.85 -4.24 2.51
CA ILE A 99 -6.79 -3.13 1.55
C ILE A 99 -7.69 -3.40 0.35
N THR A 100 -7.62 -4.60 -0.25
CA THR A 100 -8.41 -4.91 -1.45
C THR A 100 -9.90 -4.96 -1.17
N ASN A 101 -10.30 -5.29 0.06
CA ASN A 101 -11.70 -5.36 0.49
C ASN A 101 -12.22 -4.05 1.12
N ASP A 102 -11.38 -3.01 1.24
CA ASP A 102 -11.77 -1.73 1.81
C ASP A 102 -12.68 -0.93 0.87
N LYS A 103 -13.99 -1.00 1.13
CA LYS A 103 -15.03 -0.29 0.35
C LYS A 103 -14.92 1.24 0.41
N THR A 104 -14.16 1.80 1.34
CA THR A 104 -13.95 3.25 1.45
C THR A 104 -12.84 3.76 0.52
N ALA A 105 -12.02 2.86 -0.01
CA ALA A 105 -10.96 3.15 -0.95
C ALA A 105 -11.29 2.57 -2.34
N ASN A 106 -10.67 3.11 -3.38
CA ASN A 106 -10.77 2.59 -4.75
C ASN A 106 -9.42 2.07 -5.25
N PHE A 107 -8.70 1.36 -4.38
CA PHE A 107 -7.31 0.94 -4.61
C PHE A 107 -7.11 0.17 -5.92
N ILE A 108 -7.88 -0.90 -6.16
CA ILE A 108 -7.78 -1.73 -7.37
C ILE A 108 -8.04 -0.89 -8.62
N GLN A 109 -9.10 -0.06 -8.58
CA GLN A 109 -9.44 0.82 -9.70
C GLN A 109 -8.31 1.79 -10.03
N ILE A 110 -7.69 2.41 -9.02
CA ILE A 110 -6.60 3.36 -9.23
C ILE A 110 -5.35 2.68 -9.79
N VAL A 111 -4.98 1.52 -9.26
CA VAL A 111 -3.82 0.77 -9.77
C VAL A 111 -4.04 0.40 -11.24
N ASN A 112 -5.22 -0.10 -11.61
CA ASN A 112 -5.55 -0.46 -12.99
C ASN A 112 -5.60 0.75 -13.95
N GLN A 113 -5.84 1.98 -13.43
CA GLN A 113 -5.71 3.21 -14.24
C GLN A 113 -4.25 3.61 -14.47
N LEU A 114 -3.37 3.20 -13.56
CA LEU A 114 -1.96 3.57 -13.57
C LEU A 114 -1.14 2.63 -14.46
N ALA A 115 -1.29 1.33 -14.29
CA ALA A 115 -0.48 0.30 -14.96
C ALA A 115 -1.22 -1.04 -15.02
N ASP A 116 -0.88 -1.87 -16.01
CA ASP A 116 -1.41 -3.23 -16.14
C ASP A 116 -0.50 -4.21 -15.39
N ILE A 117 -0.57 -4.18 -14.05
CA ILE A 117 0.30 -4.97 -13.16
C ILE A 117 -0.50 -5.87 -12.22
N PRO A 118 0.05 -7.02 -11.81
CA PRO A 118 -0.61 -7.88 -10.83
C PRO A 118 -0.75 -7.22 -9.45
N ILE A 119 -1.90 -7.43 -8.81
CA ILE A 119 -2.13 -7.10 -7.39
C ILE A 119 -2.28 -8.42 -6.64
N LEU A 120 -1.30 -8.74 -5.81
CA LEU A 120 -1.28 -9.90 -4.94
C LEU A 120 -1.77 -9.49 -3.55
N ALA A 121 -2.88 -10.08 -3.10
CA ALA A 121 -3.42 -9.84 -1.77
C ALA A 121 -3.35 -11.11 -0.91
N VAL A 122 -2.83 -10.98 0.30
CA VAL A 122 -2.81 -12.08 1.27
C VAL A 122 -3.82 -11.87 2.38
N ASP A 123 -4.46 -12.98 2.75
CA ASP A 123 -5.29 -13.08 3.95
C ASP A 123 -4.49 -13.75 5.07
N PRO A 124 -4.01 -12.98 6.08
CA PRO A 124 -3.29 -13.51 7.23
C PRO A 124 -4.19 -14.14 8.29
N LYS A 125 -5.52 -14.16 8.10
CA LYS A 125 -6.49 -14.78 9.01
C LYS A 125 -6.48 -14.22 10.44
N LEU A 126 -6.14 -12.93 10.60
CA LEU A 126 -6.00 -12.31 11.93
C LEU A 126 -7.34 -12.22 12.68
N GLU A 127 -8.47 -12.30 11.97
CA GLU A 127 -9.80 -12.41 12.58
C GLU A 127 -9.94 -13.63 13.51
N ASN A 128 -9.15 -14.68 13.26
CA ASN A 128 -9.16 -15.92 14.04
C ASN A 128 -8.14 -15.90 15.21
N SER A 129 -7.44 -14.78 15.42
CA SER A 129 -6.44 -14.72 16.49
C SER A 129 -7.10 -14.76 17.87
N LYS A 130 -6.41 -15.36 18.86
CA LYS A 130 -6.78 -15.26 20.28
C LYS A 130 -6.51 -13.88 20.88
N PHE A 131 -5.62 -13.07 20.28
CA PHE A 131 -5.30 -11.73 20.77
C PHE A 131 -6.17 -10.65 20.13
N GLU A 132 -6.80 -9.81 20.96
CA GLU A 132 -7.71 -8.76 20.48
C GLU A 132 -7.00 -7.74 19.57
N GLY A 133 -5.75 -7.39 19.92
CA GLY A 133 -4.95 -6.45 19.15
C GLY A 133 -4.66 -6.93 17.72
N LEU A 134 -4.54 -8.25 17.51
CA LEU A 134 -4.39 -8.83 16.17
C LEU A 134 -5.74 -8.88 15.45
N ARG A 135 -6.83 -9.30 16.12
CA ARG A 135 -8.18 -9.29 15.54
C ARG A 135 -8.60 -7.91 15.06
N ALA A 136 -8.19 -6.84 15.74
CA ALA A 136 -8.48 -5.46 15.36
C ALA A 136 -8.10 -5.13 13.91
N PHE A 137 -7.09 -5.80 13.33
CA PHE A 137 -6.70 -5.59 11.93
C PHE A 137 -7.83 -5.94 10.95
N SER A 138 -8.54 -7.04 11.23
CA SER A 138 -9.72 -7.46 10.45
C SER A 138 -10.92 -6.52 10.61
N GLN A 139 -10.91 -5.67 11.65
CA GLN A 139 -11.97 -4.71 11.97
C GLN A 139 -11.67 -3.30 11.41
N GLY A 140 -10.64 -3.18 10.56
CA GLY A 140 -10.30 -1.93 9.87
C GLY A 140 -9.29 -1.05 10.61
N PHE A 141 -8.65 -1.55 11.66
CA PHE A 141 -7.47 -0.91 12.24
C PHE A 141 -6.21 -1.34 11.49
N ALA A 142 -5.24 -0.45 11.34
CA ALA A 142 -3.97 -0.63 10.60
C ALA A 142 -4.11 -1.07 9.13
N LYS A 143 -4.70 -2.24 8.86
CA LYS A 143 -4.93 -2.92 7.57
C LYS A 143 -3.65 -3.34 6.86
N GLU A 144 -2.69 -2.43 6.76
CA GLU A 144 -1.42 -2.62 6.07
C GLU A 144 -0.36 -1.70 6.69
N GLY A 145 0.91 -2.03 6.47
CA GLY A 145 2.04 -1.18 6.85
C GLY A 145 3.34 -1.98 6.90
N VAL A 146 4.48 -1.27 6.84
CA VAL A 146 5.82 -1.87 7.01
C VAL A 146 6.10 -3.02 6.02
N GLY A 147 5.42 -3.02 4.87
CA GLY A 147 5.52 -4.09 3.88
C GLY A 147 4.99 -5.45 4.33
N ALA A 148 4.07 -5.48 5.31
CA ALA A 148 3.56 -6.72 5.91
C ALA A 148 2.89 -7.63 4.88
N GLY A 149 1.97 -7.11 4.07
CA GLY A 149 1.29 -7.91 3.04
C GLY A 149 2.26 -8.60 2.09
N GLY A 150 3.17 -7.84 1.49
CA GLY A 150 4.18 -8.38 0.58
C GLY A 150 5.20 -9.32 1.24
N SER A 151 5.62 -9.04 2.48
CA SER A 151 6.52 -9.93 3.23
C SER A 151 5.88 -11.29 3.53
N ILE A 152 4.59 -11.28 3.88
CA ILE A 152 3.81 -12.49 4.08
C ILE A 152 3.70 -13.27 2.76
N ILE A 153 3.36 -12.59 1.66
CA ILE A 153 3.29 -13.21 0.33
C ILE A 153 4.61 -13.90 -0.01
N ALA A 154 5.74 -13.19 0.12
CA ALA A 154 7.07 -13.73 -0.15
C ALA A 154 7.40 -14.94 0.74
N SER A 155 7.07 -14.87 2.03
CA SER A 155 7.26 -15.97 2.98
C SER A 155 6.46 -17.21 2.58
N LYS A 156 5.17 -17.05 2.24
CA LYS A 156 4.30 -18.15 1.79
C LYS A 156 4.81 -18.78 0.50
N LEU A 157 5.22 -17.95 -0.47
CA LEU A 157 5.77 -18.45 -1.74
C LEU A 157 7.09 -19.21 -1.54
N LYS A 158 7.94 -18.75 -0.62
CA LYS A 158 9.25 -19.36 -0.37
C LYS A 158 9.16 -20.65 0.44
N THR A 159 8.27 -20.70 1.43
CA THR A 159 8.24 -21.77 2.44
C THR A 159 7.08 -22.75 2.25
N GLY A 160 6.07 -22.39 1.48
CA GLY A 160 4.82 -23.15 1.38
C GLY A 160 3.94 -23.07 2.63
N VAL A 161 4.25 -22.18 3.59
CA VAL A 161 3.45 -22.04 4.81
C VAL A 161 2.05 -21.54 4.49
N ASP A 162 1.04 -22.16 5.09
CA ASP A 162 -0.34 -21.69 4.98
C ASP A 162 -0.64 -20.54 5.96
N SER A 163 -1.82 -19.94 5.83
CA SER A 163 -2.22 -18.82 6.69
C SER A 163 -2.49 -19.23 8.13
N HIS A 164 -2.80 -20.51 8.42
CA HIS A 164 -3.01 -20.99 9.79
C HIS A 164 -1.69 -21.05 10.54
N LYS A 165 -0.68 -21.68 9.93
CA LYS A 165 0.65 -21.77 10.53
C LYS A 165 1.32 -20.39 10.64
N LEU A 166 1.08 -19.50 9.68
CA LEU A 166 1.53 -18.12 9.79
C LEU A 166 0.89 -17.39 10.99
N LEU A 167 -0.42 -17.56 11.20
CA LEU A 167 -1.12 -16.97 12.33
C LEU A 167 -0.52 -17.45 13.66
N GLU A 168 -0.24 -18.75 13.81
CA GLU A 168 0.42 -19.29 15.01
C GLU A 168 1.78 -18.61 15.28
N LEU A 169 2.57 -18.35 14.24
CA LEU A 169 3.87 -17.68 14.36
C LEU A 169 3.71 -16.20 14.75
N ILE A 170 2.74 -15.49 14.15
CA ILE A 170 2.41 -14.12 14.51
C ILE A 170 1.97 -14.05 15.98
N GLU A 171 1.12 -14.96 16.43
CA GLU A 171 0.68 -15.02 17.82
C GLU A 171 1.80 -15.32 18.80
N LYS A 172 2.74 -16.19 18.43
CA LYS A 172 3.92 -16.49 19.25
C LYS A 172 4.78 -15.25 19.44
N GLU A 173 5.02 -14.49 18.36
CA GLU A 173 5.78 -13.23 18.45
C GLU A 173 5.00 -12.14 19.19
N TYR A 174 3.68 -12.07 19.01
CA TYR A 174 2.84 -11.14 19.75
C TYR A 174 2.91 -11.41 21.26
N ALA A 175 2.82 -12.67 21.69
CA ALA A 175 3.01 -13.04 23.09
C ALA A 175 4.40 -12.60 23.56
N ARG A 176 5.49 -12.98 22.88
CA ARG A 176 6.86 -12.63 23.28
C ARG A 176 7.11 -11.13 23.49
N VAL A 177 6.43 -10.26 22.73
CA VAL A 177 6.61 -8.80 22.82
C VAL A 177 5.73 -8.17 23.89
N PHE A 178 4.53 -8.71 24.12
CA PHE A 178 3.52 -8.14 25.01
C PHE A 178 3.33 -8.90 26.34
N THR A 179 4.06 -10.00 26.55
CA THR A 179 4.14 -10.78 27.80
C THR A 179 5.58 -11.07 28.15
#